data_AF-A0A7W5BMA8-F1
#
_entry.id   AF-A0A7W5BMA8-F1
#
_cell.length_a   1.000
_cell.length_b   1.000
_cell.length_c   1.000
_cell.angle_alpha   90.00
_cell.angle_beta   90.00
_cell.angle_gamma   90.00
#
_symmetry.space_group_name_H-M   'P 1'
#
loop_
_entity.id
_entity.type
_entity.pdbx_description
1 polymer ?
#
loop_
_entity_poly.entity_id
_entity_poly.type
_entity_poly.pdbx_seq_one_letter_code
_entity_poly.pdbx_strand_id
1 'polypeptide(L)'
;MSFRMMGSSLAKTKDGFVALGMTFTTYGLTQLIGGYGFVAVFLAAIAFRASERDHDFHEQLHDFAEQIERLLMMVLLVCLGSIAASGQLLAGIDWRVSAFVVLAIAFVRPIIGWLSLLGAGHSPGETVIIAVFGIRGLGSIYYLAYATGQAEFENVQTVWATVLLIILVSIVVHGIAVTPTMRWIDGRRSRAARRQPARSVH
;
A
#
# COMPACT_ATOMS: atom_id res chain seq x y z
N MET A 1 -17.66 40.68 5.47
CA MET A 1 -17.98 39.25 5.64
C MET A 1 -17.83 38.59 4.28
N SER A 2 -16.62 38.12 3.92
CA SER A 2 -16.37 37.55 2.59
C SER A 2 -16.72 36.06 2.57
N PHE A 3 -17.56 35.69 1.63
CA PHE A 3 -18.05 34.34 1.43
C PHE A 3 -17.01 33.56 0.62
N ARG A 4 -16.15 32.79 1.29
CA ARG A 4 -15.22 31.85 0.64
C ARG A 4 -16.04 30.67 0.11
N MET A 5 -16.25 30.64 -1.20
CA MET A 5 -17.08 29.65 -1.87
C MET A 5 -16.53 28.22 -1.76
N MET A 6 -17.46 27.33 -1.48
CA MET A 6 -17.41 25.87 -1.39
C MET A 6 -17.18 25.20 -2.76
N GLY A 7 -16.21 25.69 -3.55
CA GLY A 7 -15.93 25.21 -4.91
C GLY A 7 -14.87 24.10 -5.00
N SER A 8 -14.08 23.90 -3.94
CA SER A 8 -12.94 22.98 -3.96
C SER A 8 -13.32 21.52 -3.71
N SER A 9 -14.47 21.22 -3.10
CA SER A 9 -14.83 19.82 -2.77
C SER A 9 -15.34 19.02 -3.97
N LEU A 10 -16.02 19.67 -4.93
CA LEU A 10 -16.56 19.00 -6.12
C LEU A 10 -15.49 18.75 -7.18
N ALA A 11 -14.50 19.64 -7.31
CA ALA A 11 -13.34 19.41 -8.18
C ALA A 11 -12.52 18.20 -7.69
N LYS A 12 -12.30 18.10 -6.36
CA LYS A 12 -11.57 17.00 -5.74
C LYS A 12 -12.13 15.61 -6.03
N THR A 13 -13.44 15.46 -5.96
CA THR A 13 -14.10 14.19 -6.25
C THR A 13 -14.03 13.85 -7.75
N LYS A 14 -14.11 14.85 -8.63
CA LYS A 14 -14.01 14.64 -10.09
C LYS A 14 -12.65 14.08 -10.48
N ASP A 15 -11.56 14.59 -9.90
CA ASP A 15 -10.20 14.14 -10.21
C ASP A 15 -9.97 12.67 -9.82
N GLY A 16 -10.52 12.24 -8.67
CA GLY A 16 -10.49 10.84 -8.25
C GLY A 16 -11.29 9.88 -9.15
N PHE A 17 -12.43 10.31 -9.67
CA PHE A 17 -13.18 9.51 -10.65
C PHE A 17 -12.46 9.42 -12.00
N VAL A 18 -11.83 10.51 -12.43
CA VAL A 18 -11.00 10.52 -13.64
C VAL A 18 -9.84 9.53 -13.51
N ALA A 19 -9.23 9.43 -12.32
CA ALA A 19 -8.19 8.44 -12.03
C ALA A 19 -8.65 6.99 -12.21
N LEU A 20 -9.81 6.64 -11.66
CA LEU A 20 -10.39 5.31 -11.83
C LEU A 20 -10.77 5.05 -13.27
N GLY A 21 -11.34 6.05 -13.95
CA GLY A 21 -11.64 5.99 -15.37
C GLY A 21 -10.40 5.66 -16.19
N MET A 22 -9.32 6.43 -16.02
CA MET A 22 -8.04 6.15 -16.67
C MET A 22 -7.53 4.75 -16.34
N THR A 23 -7.54 4.35 -15.06
CA THR A 23 -7.08 3.04 -14.62
C THR A 23 -7.86 1.89 -15.28
N PHE A 24 -9.20 1.92 -15.21
CA PHE A 24 -10.04 0.87 -15.77
C PHE A 24 -10.04 0.86 -17.29
N THR A 25 -10.03 2.02 -17.94
CA THR A 25 -9.95 2.12 -19.40
C THR A 25 -8.60 1.60 -19.90
N THR A 26 -7.48 2.03 -19.31
CA THR A 26 -6.15 1.53 -19.67
C THR A 26 -6.03 0.03 -19.42
N TYR A 27 -6.47 -0.45 -18.25
CA TYR A 27 -6.43 -1.87 -17.92
C TYR A 27 -7.28 -2.68 -18.90
N GLY A 28 -8.55 -2.31 -19.09
CA GLY A 28 -9.50 -3.01 -19.93
C GLY A 28 -9.09 -3.05 -21.40
N LEU A 29 -8.72 -1.91 -21.98
CA LEU A 29 -8.28 -1.86 -23.38
C LEU A 29 -7.02 -2.68 -23.62
N THR A 30 -6.06 -2.63 -22.70
CA THR A 30 -4.84 -3.43 -22.79
C THR A 30 -5.15 -4.92 -22.69
N GLN A 31 -6.04 -5.31 -21.77
CA GLN A 31 -6.43 -6.70 -21.60
C GLN A 31 -7.16 -7.26 -22.84
N LEU A 32 -7.97 -6.44 -23.52
CA LEU A 32 -8.70 -6.83 -24.74
C LEU A 32 -7.77 -7.16 -25.92
N ILE A 33 -6.61 -6.49 -26.01
CA ILE A 33 -5.61 -6.76 -27.05
C ILE A 33 -4.57 -7.83 -26.62
N GLY A 34 -4.81 -8.52 -25.51
CA GLY A 34 -3.91 -9.57 -24.97
C GLY A 34 -2.66 -9.03 -24.27
N GLY A 35 -2.62 -7.73 -23.97
CA GLY A 35 -1.54 -7.11 -23.22
C GLY A 35 -1.68 -7.29 -21.70
N TYR A 36 -0.64 -6.90 -20.97
CA TYR A 36 -0.63 -6.99 -19.51
C TYR A 36 -1.16 -5.70 -18.87
N GLY A 37 -2.45 -5.70 -18.52
CA GLY A 37 -3.17 -4.52 -18.03
C GLY A 37 -2.52 -3.81 -16.84
N PHE A 38 -1.92 -4.56 -15.91
CA PHE A 38 -1.27 -3.96 -14.74
C PHE A 38 -0.02 -3.12 -15.10
N VAL A 39 0.84 -3.61 -16.00
CA VAL A 39 2.01 -2.85 -16.48
C VAL A 39 1.55 -1.65 -17.29
N ALA A 40 0.49 -1.78 -18.08
CA ALA A 40 -0.04 -0.65 -18.84
C ALA A 40 -0.57 0.48 -17.94
N VAL A 41 -1.31 0.16 -16.88
CA VAL A 41 -1.74 1.16 -15.87
C VAL A 41 -0.53 1.81 -15.21
N PHE A 42 0.50 1.03 -14.87
CA PHE A 42 1.71 1.56 -14.25
C PHE A 42 2.47 2.52 -15.19
N LEU A 43 2.64 2.15 -16.46
CA LEU A 43 3.25 3.01 -17.47
C LEU A 43 2.42 4.26 -17.74
N ALA A 44 1.09 4.13 -17.79
CA ALA A 44 0.18 5.27 -17.93
C ALA A 44 0.32 6.24 -16.74
N ALA A 45 0.41 5.73 -15.52
CA ALA A 45 0.64 6.56 -14.32
C ALA A 45 2.01 7.26 -14.36
N ILE A 46 3.07 6.58 -14.81
CA ILE A 46 4.40 7.20 -14.98
C ILE A 46 4.36 8.29 -16.05
N ALA A 47 3.76 8.00 -17.21
CA ALA A 47 3.65 8.96 -18.31
C ALA A 47 2.84 10.19 -17.89
N PHE A 48 1.72 9.97 -17.20
CA PHE A 48 0.88 11.02 -16.64
C PHE A 48 1.64 11.86 -15.60
N ARG A 49 2.41 11.21 -14.72
CA ARG A 49 3.28 11.90 -13.74
C ARG A 49 4.40 12.70 -14.40
N ALA A 50 4.86 12.30 -15.58
CA ALA A 50 5.88 13.02 -16.33
C ALA A 50 5.29 14.23 -17.11
N SER A 51 4.04 14.14 -17.57
CA SER A 51 3.37 15.19 -18.35
C SER A 51 2.79 16.31 -17.49
N GLU A 52 2.17 15.97 -16.36
CA GLU A 52 1.53 16.93 -15.47
C GLU A 52 2.47 17.20 -14.29
N ARG A 53 2.99 18.43 -14.14
CA ARG A 53 3.85 18.82 -13.00
C ARG A 53 3.10 19.59 -11.91
N ASP A 54 1.78 19.69 -12.01
CA ASP A 54 0.99 20.39 -11.02
C ASP A 54 0.82 19.51 -9.76
N HIS A 55 1.25 20.03 -8.63
CA HIS A 55 1.36 19.24 -7.39
C HIS A 55 -0.02 18.85 -6.83
N ASP A 56 -1.04 19.70 -7.08
CA ASP A 56 -2.37 19.52 -6.53
C ASP A 56 -3.09 18.29 -7.10
N PHE A 57 -2.94 17.99 -8.39
CA PHE A 57 -3.60 16.82 -8.98
C PHE A 57 -2.95 15.50 -8.51
N HIS A 58 -1.64 15.48 -8.32
CA HIS A 58 -0.92 14.30 -7.79
C HIS A 58 -1.30 13.96 -6.37
N GLU A 59 -1.40 14.96 -5.50
CA GLU A 59 -1.79 14.76 -4.10
C GLU A 59 -3.22 14.22 -4.02
N GLN A 60 -4.14 14.75 -4.83
CA GLN A 60 -5.52 14.26 -4.90
C GLN A 60 -5.62 12.82 -5.43
N LEU A 61 -4.87 12.49 -6.47
CA LEU A 61 -4.80 11.14 -7.02
C LEU A 61 -4.26 10.14 -5.98
N HIS A 62 -3.22 10.54 -5.26
CA HIS A 62 -2.62 9.75 -4.19
C HIS A 62 -3.59 9.53 -3.03
N ASP A 63 -4.22 10.59 -2.52
CA ASP A 63 -5.22 10.53 -1.45
C ASP A 63 -6.42 9.67 -1.84
N PHE A 64 -6.87 9.77 -3.09
CA PHE A 64 -7.96 8.96 -3.60
C PHE A 64 -7.57 7.48 -3.70
N ALA A 65 -6.37 7.17 -4.21
CA ALA A 65 -5.85 5.81 -4.23
C ALA A 65 -5.71 5.23 -2.82
N GLU A 66 -5.24 6.02 -1.84
CA GLU A 66 -5.16 5.62 -0.43
C GLU A 66 -6.55 5.33 0.15
N GLN A 67 -7.55 6.17 -0.17
CA GLN A 67 -8.93 5.94 0.25
C GLN A 67 -9.50 4.64 -0.31
N ILE A 68 -9.31 4.37 -1.60
CA ILE A 68 -9.73 3.12 -2.23
C ILE A 68 -9.00 1.93 -1.60
N GLU A 69 -7.68 2.03 -1.38
CA GLU A 69 -6.89 1.01 -0.69
C GLU A 69 -7.50 0.71 0.70
N ARG A 70 -7.81 1.77 1.46
CA ARG A 70 -8.38 1.65 2.81
C ARG A 70 -9.75 0.99 2.80
N LEU A 71 -10.61 1.32 1.85
CA LEU A 71 -11.91 0.68 1.70
C LEU A 71 -11.77 -0.80 1.33
N LEU A 72 -10.90 -1.13 0.36
CA LEU A 72 -10.62 -2.51 -0.01
C LEU A 72 -10.05 -3.31 1.17
N MET A 73 -9.17 -2.71 1.97
CA MET A 73 -8.66 -3.33 3.19
C MET A 73 -9.75 -3.60 4.22
N MET A 74 -10.70 -2.67 4.42
CA MET A 74 -11.82 -2.92 5.33
C MET A 74 -12.65 -4.12 4.87
N VAL A 75 -12.97 -4.19 3.57
CA VAL A 75 -13.70 -5.33 2.98
C VAL A 75 -12.92 -6.63 3.18
N LEU A 76 -11.62 -6.61 2.88
CA LEU A 76 -10.77 -7.78 3.05
C LEU A 76 -10.66 -8.23 4.50
N LEU A 77 -10.55 -7.31 5.46
CA LEU A 77 -10.53 -7.65 6.88
C LEU A 77 -11.83 -8.29 7.33
N VAL A 78 -12.97 -7.82 6.83
CA VAL A 78 -14.27 -8.45 7.09
C VAL A 78 -14.32 -9.85 6.50
N CYS A 79 -13.96 -10.03 5.23
CA CYS A 79 -13.92 -11.35 4.59
C CYS A 79 -12.96 -12.31 5.30
N LEU A 80 -11.78 -11.83 5.65
CA LEU A 80 -10.75 -12.58 6.36
C LEU A 80 -11.21 -12.96 7.78
N GLY A 81 -11.86 -12.03 8.48
CA GLY A 81 -12.50 -12.30 9.77
C GLY A 81 -13.55 -13.40 9.68
N SER A 82 -14.37 -13.40 8.63
CA SER A 82 -15.35 -14.46 8.37
C SER A 82 -14.69 -15.83 8.11
N ILE A 83 -13.63 -15.87 7.30
CA ILE A 83 -12.89 -17.11 7.00
C ILE A 83 -12.12 -17.63 8.23
N ALA A 84 -11.63 -16.72 9.06
CA ALA A 84 -10.99 -17.08 10.33
C ALA A 84 -12.01 -17.65 11.32
N ALA A 85 -13.19 -17.02 11.43
CA ALA A 85 -14.27 -17.46 12.33
C ALA A 85 -14.87 -18.81 11.93
N SER A 86 -14.88 -19.16 10.63
CA SER A 86 -15.33 -20.47 10.16
C SER A 86 -14.34 -21.61 10.45
N GLY A 87 -13.13 -21.31 10.95
CA GLY A 87 -12.08 -22.30 11.24
C GLY A 87 -11.36 -22.84 10.00
N GLN A 88 -11.82 -22.50 8.79
CA GLN A 88 -11.21 -22.95 7.53
C GLN A 88 -9.77 -22.45 7.37
N LEU A 89 -9.48 -21.24 7.88
CA LEU A 89 -8.12 -20.71 7.85
C LEU A 89 -7.17 -21.57 8.70
N LEU A 90 -7.60 -21.99 9.89
CA LEU A 90 -6.80 -22.79 10.82
C LEU A 90 -6.59 -24.22 10.31
N ALA A 91 -7.56 -24.78 9.58
CA ALA A 91 -7.43 -26.10 8.96
C ALA A 91 -6.33 -26.17 7.88
N GLY A 92 -6.02 -25.04 7.24
CA GLY A 92 -4.95 -24.93 6.24
C GLY A 92 -3.60 -24.45 6.80
N ILE A 93 -3.51 -24.14 8.10
CA ILE A 93 -2.28 -23.65 8.73
C ILE A 93 -1.46 -24.81 9.26
N ASP A 94 -0.39 -25.12 8.53
CA ASP A 94 0.70 -25.98 9.01
C ASP A 94 1.81 -25.12 9.66
N TRP A 95 2.66 -25.74 10.48
CA TRP A 95 3.83 -25.08 11.08
C TRP A 95 4.75 -24.52 9.99
N ARG A 96 4.81 -25.20 8.83
CA ARG A 96 5.56 -24.77 7.63
C ARG A 96 5.06 -23.44 7.09
N VAL A 97 3.74 -23.29 7.01
CA VAL A 97 3.09 -22.05 6.56
C VAL A 97 3.41 -20.92 7.53
N SER A 98 3.27 -21.17 8.84
CA SER A 98 3.57 -20.19 9.87
C SER A 98 5.03 -19.73 9.85
N ALA A 99 5.98 -20.67 9.72
CA ALA A 99 7.40 -20.36 9.61
C ALA A 99 7.71 -19.53 8.34
N PHE A 100 7.10 -19.89 7.21
CA PHE A 100 7.25 -19.12 5.98
C PHE A 100 6.68 -17.70 6.10
N VAL A 101 5.51 -17.52 6.71
CA VAL A 101 4.92 -16.19 6.92
C VAL A 101 5.84 -15.31 7.77
N VAL A 102 6.37 -15.83 8.88
CA VAL A 102 7.30 -15.09 9.73
C VAL A 102 8.55 -14.71 8.95
N LEU A 103 9.13 -15.64 8.20
CA LEU A 103 10.32 -15.39 7.38
C LEU A 103 10.05 -14.35 6.28
N ALA A 104 8.90 -14.44 5.61
CA ALA A 104 8.50 -13.51 4.56
C ALA A 104 8.34 -12.09 5.10
N ILE A 105 7.71 -11.93 6.26
CA ILE A 105 7.49 -10.61 6.88
C ILE A 105 8.78 -10.06 7.48
N ALA A 106 9.59 -10.89 8.12
CA ALA A 106 10.80 -10.44 8.83
C ALA A 106 12.01 -10.21 7.91
N PHE A 107 12.14 -11.00 6.83
CA PHE A 107 13.31 -10.94 5.95
C PHE A 107 12.97 -10.50 4.54
N VAL A 108 12.01 -11.16 3.88
CA VAL A 108 11.71 -10.87 2.46
C VAL A 108 11.22 -9.43 2.31
N ARG A 109 10.34 -8.97 3.20
CA ARG A 109 9.76 -7.62 3.12
C ARG A 109 10.80 -6.50 3.32
N PRO A 110 11.64 -6.51 4.38
CA PRO A 110 12.66 -5.46 4.55
C PRO A 110 13.75 -5.52 3.49
N ILE A 111 14.14 -6.71 3.04
CA ILE A 111 15.17 -6.88 1.99
C ILE A 111 14.67 -6.31 0.67
N ILE A 112 13.46 -6.67 0.22
CA ILE A 112 12.90 -6.14 -1.03
C ILE A 112 12.67 -4.63 -0.91
N GLY A 113 12.15 -4.16 0.23
CA GLY A 113 11.95 -2.73 0.47
C GLY A 113 13.27 -1.94 0.43
N TRP A 114 14.34 -2.46 1.03
CA TRP A 114 15.67 -1.87 0.95
C TRP A 114 16.19 -1.88 -0.48
N LEU A 115 16.15 -3.02 -1.16
CA LEU A 115 16.62 -3.17 -2.54
C LEU A 115 15.89 -2.21 -3.49
N SER A 116 14.59 -2.01 -3.30
CA SER A 116 13.78 -1.07 -4.08
C SER A 116 14.19 0.41 -3.89
N LEU A 117 14.79 0.73 -2.75
CA LEU A 117 15.24 2.08 -2.39
C LEU A 117 16.73 2.30 -2.65
N LEU A 118 17.45 1.29 -3.16
CA LEU A 118 18.84 1.47 -3.58
C LEU A 118 18.91 2.48 -4.73
N GLY A 119 19.62 3.58 -4.48
CA GLY A 119 19.75 4.69 -5.44
C GLY A 119 18.80 5.87 -5.22
N ALA A 120 17.88 5.79 -4.25
CA ALA A 120 16.93 6.88 -3.96
C ALA A 120 17.52 8.02 -3.11
N GLY A 121 18.77 7.90 -2.63
CA GLY A 121 19.48 8.96 -1.88
C GLY A 121 18.97 9.23 -0.46
N HIS A 122 18.07 8.41 0.07
CA HIS A 122 17.51 8.57 1.42
C HIS A 122 18.48 8.17 2.53
N SER A 123 18.30 8.73 3.73
CA SER A 123 19.05 8.28 4.91
C SER A 123 18.64 6.84 5.28
N PRO A 124 19.57 6.00 5.78
CA PRO A 124 19.28 4.59 6.06
C PRO A 124 18.14 4.40 7.09
N GLY A 125 17.89 5.39 7.95
CA GLY A 125 16.73 5.39 8.85
C GLY A 125 15.39 5.61 8.14
N GLU A 126 15.33 6.52 7.16
CA GLU A 126 14.13 6.75 6.34
C GLU A 126 13.85 5.56 5.43
N THR A 127 14.89 4.96 4.85
CA THR A 127 14.79 3.75 4.03
C THR A 127 14.15 2.60 4.80
N VAL A 128 14.58 2.36 6.04
CA VAL A 128 14.01 1.30 6.89
C VAL A 128 12.55 1.60 7.24
N ILE A 129 12.20 2.85 7.51
CA ILE A 129 10.81 3.23 7.77
C ILE A 129 9.96 2.98 6.52
N ILE A 130 10.37 3.42 5.34
CA ILE A 130 9.60 3.22 4.10
C ILE A 130 9.48 1.72 3.77
N ALA A 131 10.56 0.95 3.93
CA ALA A 131 10.58 -0.49 3.67
C ALA A 131 9.67 -1.30 4.63
N VAL A 132 9.61 -0.91 5.91
CA VAL A 132 8.81 -1.61 6.93
C VAL A 132 7.35 -1.15 6.91
N PHE A 133 7.08 0.11 6.59
CA PHE A 133 5.73 0.70 6.55
C PHE A 133 5.09 0.69 5.16
N GLY A 134 5.72 0.10 4.15
CA GLY A 134 5.20 0.00 2.79
C GLY A 134 3.78 -0.56 2.69
N ILE A 135 3.05 -0.08 1.67
CA ILE A 135 1.63 -0.27 1.33
C ILE A 135 1.15 -1.73 1.51
N ARG A 136 -0.11 -1.90 1.94
CA ARG A 136 -0.65 -3.18 2.42
C ARG A 136 -0.95 -4.13 1.26
N GLY A 137 -0.85 -5.44 1.51
CA GLY A 137 -0.74 -6.54 0.52
C GLY A 137 -1.91 -6.79 -0.45
N LEU A 138 -2.69 -5.78 -0.85
CA LEU A 138 -3.74 -5.86 -1.86
C LEU A 138 -3.22 -6.40 -3.20
N GLY A 139 -2.02 -5.98 -3.60
CA GLY A 139 -1.37 -6.47 -4.83
C GLY A 139 -1.14 -7.98 -4.80
N SER A 140 -0.81 -8.55 -3.64
CA SER A 140 -0.64 -10.00 -3.49
C SER A 140 -1.94 -10.77 -3.75
N ILE A 141 -3.09 -10.22 -3.33
CA ILE A 141 -4.40 -10.80 -3.63
C ILE A 141 -4.70 -10.71 -5.12
N TYR A 142 -4.46 -9.54 -5.74
CA TYR A 142 -4.63 -9.38 -7.18
C TYR A 142 -3.82 -10.41 -7.96
N TYR A 143 -2.52 -10.56 -7.66
CA TYR A 143 -1.67 -11.52 -8.36
C TYR A 143 -2.08 -12.96 -8.13
N LEU A 144 -2.49 -13.30 -6.90
CA LEU A 144 -2.98 -14.63 -6.62
C LEU A 144 -4.28 -14.92 -7.40
N ALA A 145 -5.26 -14.02 -7.34
CA ALA A 145 -6.50 -14.14 -8.09
C ALA A 145 -6.26 -14.24 -9.60
N TYR A 146 -5.38 -13.38 -10.13
CA TYR A 146 -4.97 -13.39 -11.54
C TYR A 146 -4.33 -14.72 -11.93
N ALA A 147 -3.35 -15.21 -11.16
CA ALA A 147 -2.68 -16.47 -11.42
C ALA A 147 -3.69 -17.63 -11.43
N THR A 148 -4.54 -17.72 -10.41
CA THR A 148 -5.54 -18.80 -10.30
C THR A 148 -6.63 -18.74 -11.36
N GLY A 149 -6.85 -17.57 -11.98
CA GLY A 149 -7.74 -17.43 -13.13
C GLY A 149 -7.10 -17.79 -14.47
N GLN A 150 -5.77 -17.90 -14.54
CA GLN A 150 -5.01 -18.21 -15.76
C GLN A 150 -4.48 -19.64 -15.79
N ALA A 151 -4.25 -20.25 -14.63
CA ALA A 151 -3.71 -21.59 -14.53
C ALA A 151 -4.31 -22.36 -13.34
N GLU A 152 -4.42 -23.67 -13.50
CA GLU A 152 -4.73 -24.58 -12.39
C GLU A 152 -3.46 -24.88 -11.61
N PHE A 153 -3.53 -24.71 -10.30
CA PHE A 153 -2.43 -25.00 -9.38
C PHE A 153 -2.85 -26.09 -8.40
N GLU A 154 -1.99 -27.09 -8.22
CA GLU A 154 -2.10 -28.01 -7.10
C GLU A 154 -1.91 -27.23 -5.78
N ASN A 155 -2.72 -27.54 -4.77
CA ASN A 155 -2.69 -26.90 -3.44
C ASN A 155 -2.89 -25.38 -3.44
N VAL A 156 -3.68 -24.87 -4.39
CA VAL A 156 -4.04 -23.44 -4.46
C VAL A 156 -4.62 -22.90 -3.15
N GLN A 157 -5.36 -23.74 -2.41
CA GLN A 157 -5.95 -23.40 -1.11
C GLN A 157 -4.86 -23.08 -0.06
N THR A 158 -3.73 -23.79 -0.06
CA THR A 158 -2.59 -23.51 0.84
C THR A 158 -1.95 -22.17 0.49
N VAL A 159 -1.84 -21.83 -0.80
CA VAL A 159 -1.31 -20.53 -1.25
C VAL A 159 -2.24 -19.40 -0.81
N TRP A 160 -3.56 -19.55 -1.00
CA TRP A 160 -4.56 -18.61 -0.48
C TRP A 160 -4.46 -18.43 1.03
N ALA A 161 -4.42 -19.51 1.80
CA ALA A 161 -4.28 -19.44 3.25
C ALA A 161 -2.98 -18.72 3.66
N THR A 162 -1.88 -18.99 2.97
CA THR A 162 -0.57 -18.37 3.24
C THR A 162 -0.60 -16.87 2.97
N VAL A 163 -1.11 -16.44 1.80
CA VAL A 163 -1.19 -15.01 1.44
C VAL A 163 -2.14 -14.26 2.39
N LEU A 164 -3.30 -14.84 2.70
CA LEU A 164 -4.24 -14.26 3.66
C LEU A 164 -3.65 -14.14 5.06
N LEU A 165 -2.88 -15.15 5.51
CA LEU A 165 -2.19 -15.10 6.80
C LEU A 165 -1.08 -14.04 6.81
N ILE A 166 -0.30 -13.89 5.73
CA ILE A 166 0.69 -12.82 5.60
C ILE A 166 0.02 -11.46 5.71
N ILE A 167 -1.11 -11.26 5.01
CA ILE A 167 -1.86 -10.01 5.05
C ILE A 167 -2.39 -9.75 6.47
N LEU A 168 -2.95 -10.75 7.13
CA LEU A 168 -3.43 -10.65 8.51
C LEU A 168 -2.32 -10.21 9.46
N VAL A 169 -1.21 -10.94 9.47
CA VAL A 169 -0.07 -10.68 10.36
C VAL A 169 0.53 -9.31 10.04
N SER A 170 0.68 -8.96 8.76
CA SER A 170 1.18 -7.65 8.34
C SER A 170 0.30 -6.50 8.85
N ILE A 171 -1.03 -6.62 8.75
CA ILE A 171 -1.96 -5.61 9.24
C ILE A 171 -1.89 -5.49 10.77
N VAL A 172 -1.87 -6.61 11.49
CA VAL A 172 -1.78 -6.62 12.96
C VAL A 172 -0.46 -6.02 13.43
N VAL A 173 0.67 -6.49 12.88
CA VAL A 173 2.01 -5.99 13.20
C VAL A 173 2.10 -4.50 12.93
N HIS A 174 1.61 -4.04 11.78
CA HIS A 174 1.62 -2.62 11.42
C HIS A 174 0.69 -1.80 12.33
N GLY A 175 -0.51 -2.30 12.65
CA GLY A 175 -1.44 -1.65 13.57
C GLY A 175 -0.84 -1.44 14.97
N ILE A 176 -0.09 -2.42 15.47
CA ILE A 176 0.64 -2.32 16.74
C ILE A 176 1.89 -1.42 16.61
N ALA A 177 2.59 -1.45 15.47
CA ALA A 177 3.83 -0.73 15.24
C ALA A 177 3.66 0.78 14.95
N VAL A 178 2.48 1.22 14.50
CA VAL A 178 2.21 2.65 14.20
C VAL A 178 2.32 3.53 15.46
N THR A 179 1.71 3.12 16.57
CA THR A 179 1.71 3.89 17.82
C THR A 179 3.11 4.13 18.42
N PRO A 180 4.01 3.14 18.55
CA PRO A 180 5.37 3.37 19.04
C PRO A 180 6.21 4.18 18.04
N THR A 181 5.99 4.00 16.74
CA THR A 181 6.78 4.69 15.71
C THR A 181 6.49 6.19 15.66
N MET A 182 5.22 6.59 15.74
CA MET A 182 4.86 8.01 15.84
C MET A 182 5.46 8.65 17.10
N ARG A 183 5.38 7.98 18.25
CA ARG A 183 5.99 8.47 19.51
C ARG A 183 7.51 8.65 19.41
N TRP A 184 8.19 7.79 18.65
CA TRP A 184 9.64 7.88 18.45
C TRP A 184 10.04 9.03 17.51
N ILE A 185 9.26 9.26 16.44
CA ILE A 185 9.47 10.38 15.52
C ILE A 185 9.21 11.72 16.22
N ASP A 186 8.12 11.82 16.99
CA ASP A 186 7.80 13.02 17.77
C ASP A 186 8.90 13.32 18.79
N GLY A 187 9.38 12.30 19.51
CA GLY A 187 10.49 12.45 20.45
C GLY A 187 11.79 12.94 19.81
N ARG A 188 12.08 12.57 18.55
CA ARG A 188 13.24 13.06 17.80
C ARG A 188 13.04 14.50 17.32
N ARG A 189 11.85 14.87 16.85
CA ARG A 189 11.51 16.25 16.46
C ARG A 189 11.57 17.20 17.66
N SER A 190 11.08 16.80 18.83
CA SER A 190 11.16 17.61 20.05
C SER A 190 12.60 17.80 20.54
N ARG A 191 13.49 16.80 20.36
CA ARG A 191 14.92 16.92 20.69
C ARG A 191 15.69 17.78 19.68
N ALA A 192 15.33 17.74 18.40
CA ALA A 192 15.90 18.62 17.38
C ALA A 192 15.48 20.09 17.60
N ALA A 193 14.20 20.34 17.95
CA ALA A 193 13.70 21.67 18.29
C ALA A 193 14.37 22.26 19.55
N ARG A 194 14.71 21.41 20.53
CA ARG A 194 15.48 21.84 21.73
C ARG A 194 16.97 22.09 21.47
N ARG A 195 17.51 21.69 20.32
CA ARG A 195 18.92 21.87 19.95
C ARG A 195 19.19 23.12 19.10
N GLN A 196 18.16 23.87 18.71
CA GLN A 196 18.34 25.21 18.14
C GLN A 196 18.47 26.21 19.30
N PRO A 197 19.67 26.74 19.59
CA PRO A 197 19.79 27.86 20.51
C PRO A 197 19.11 29.06 19.85
N ALA A 198 18.38 29.86 20.63
CA ALA A 198 17.86 31.14 20.18
C ALA A 198 19.01 31.91 19.50
N ARG A 199 18.91 32.10 18.18
CA ARG A 199 19.74 33.08 17.48
C ARG A 199 19.37 34.42 18.10
N SER A 200 20.23 34.90 18.99
CA SER A 200 20.21 36.25 19.52
C SER A 200 20.27 37.22 18.34
N VAL A 201 19.14 37.86 18.09
CA VAL A 201 19.06 39.04 17.23
C VAL A 201 19.76 40.16 18.01
N HIS A 202 20.96 40.49 17.56
CA HIS A 202 21.63 41.76 17.84
C HIS A 202 21.89 42.45 16.51
#